data_AF-A0A1Q8WXP5-F1
#
_entry.id   AF-A0A1Q8WXP5-F1
#
_cell.length_a   1.000
_cell.length_b   1.000
_cell.length_c   1.000
_cell.angle_alpha   90.00
_cell.angle_beta   90.00
_cell.angle_gamma   90.00
#
_symmetry.space_group_name_H-M   'P 1'
#
loop_
_entity.id
_entity.type
_entity.pdbx_description
1 polymer ?
#
loop_
_entity_poly.entity_id
_entity_poly.type
_entity_poly.pdbx_seq_one_letter_code
_entity_poly.pdbx_strand_id
1 'polypeptide(L)'
;MDWDVMIADLESSFDAERRADLVAQSVELAEAEHASIEVVDRLRGSVGRLIHLRTRSGVPVDGVVCRAEPSYVLIDEGEGLQAVVPAGAVATVMSLAGPAPRDGRRRPTLTALMREVARRGARVRMVMGSGEVVGRLVRVGADHVDVAVDPEGGIRSRRAPGAGGAGVISVMTAAIEVMRSR
;
A
#
# COMPACT_ATOMS: atom_id res chain seq x y z
N MET A 1 47.14 11.41 -49.91
CA MET A 1 45.87 10.99 -49.29
C MET A 1 46.20 9.70 -48.57
N ASP A 2 46.17 9.73 -47.25
CA ASP A 2 46.67 8.65 -46.41
C ASP A 2 45.50 7.75 -46.02
N TRP A 3 45.45 6.56 -46.60
CA TRP A 3 44.39 5.60 -46.37
C TRP A 3 44.37 5.11 -44.93
N ASP A 4 45.53 5.05 -44.27
CA ASP A 4 45.64 4.58 -42.89
C ASP A 4 44.98 5.57 -41.91
N VAL A 5 45.11 6.87 -42.18
CA VAL A 5 44.46 7.93 -41.37
C VAL A 5 42.93 7.87 -41.51
N MET A 6 42.43 7.60 -42.72
CA MET A 6 40.98 7.50 -42.95
C MET A 6 40.39 6.23 -42.33
N ILE A 7 41.11 5.11 -42.40
CA ILE A 7 40.70 3.86 -41.75
C ILE A 7 40.67 4.03 -40.24
N ALA A 8 41.70 4.64 -39.64
CA ALA A 8 41.75 4.91 -38.20
C ALA A 8 40.61 5.83 -37.72
N ASP A 9 40.21 6.83 -38.51
CA ASP A 9 39.09 7.72 -38.17
C ASP A 9 37.73 6.97 -38.23
N LEU A 10 37.55 6.12 -39.24
CA LEU A 10 36.36 5.25 -39.33
C LEU A 10 36.29 4.25 -38.18
N GLU A 11 37.39 3.58 -37.85
CA GLU A 11 37.47 2.66 -36.70
C GLU A 11 37.13 3.37 -35.38
N SER A 12 37.69 4.57 -35.17
CA SER A 12 37.37 5.42 -34.02
C SER A 12 35.88 5.79 -33.96
N SER A 13 35.28 6.14 -35.10
CA SER A 13 33.85 6.48 -35.19
C SER A 13 32.95 5.27 -34.88
N PHE A 14 33.27 4.07 -35.39
CA PHE A 14 32.55 2.84 -35.11
C PHE A 14 32.68 2.43 -33.63
N ASP A 15 33.86 2.56 -33.04
CA ASP A 15 34.07 2.30 -31.61
C ASP A 15 33.31 3.28 -30.72
N ALA A 16 33.18 4.54 -31.14
CA ALA A 16 32.38 5.53 -30.44
C ALA A 16 30.87 5.21 -30.50
N GLU A 17 30.38 4.83 -31.68
CA GLU A 17 28.98 4.44 -31.88
C GLU A 17 28.64 3.15 -31.10
N ARG A 18 29.52 2.14 -31.15
CA ARG A 18 29.33 0.90 -30.38
C ARG A 18 29.32 1.14 -28.87
N ARG A 19 30.15 2.05 -28.36
CA ARG A 19 30.11 2.45 -26.94
C ARG A 19 28.81 3.19 -26.59
N ALA A 20 28.35 4.07 -27.47
CA ALA A 20 27.09 4.78 -27.26
C ALA A 20 25.89 3.81 -27.23
N ASP A 21 25.84 2.84 -28.14
CA ASP A 21 24.82 1.79 -28.18
C ASP A 21 24.81 0.95 -26.91
N LEU A 22 25.98 0.54 -26.42
CA LEU A 22 26.08 -0.23 -25.17
C LEU A 22 25.58 0.57 -23.96
N VAL A 23 25.86 1.87 -23.90
CA VAL A 23 25.35 2.74 -22.84
C VAL A 23 23.84 2.90 -22.94
N ALA A 24 23.29 3.13 -24.14
CA ALA A 24 21.86 3.25 -24.37
C ALA A 24 21.10 1.98 -23.93
N GLN A 25 21.59 0.80 -24.35
CA GLN A 25 21.00 -0.49 -23.95
C GLN A 25 21.06 -0.72 -22.44
N SER A 26 22.14 -0.32 -21.78
CA SER A 26 22.28 -0.41 -20.31
C SER A 26 21.23 0.47 -19.59
N VAL A 27 21.03 1.70 -20.08
CA VAL A 27 20.01 2.61 -19.53
C VAL A 27 18.61 2.03 -19.72
N GLU A 28 18.27 1.55 -20.92
CA GLU A 28 16.98 0.92 -21.22
C GLU A 28 16.71 -0.31 -20.34
N LEU A 29 17.73 -1.16 -20.13
CA LEU A 29 17.62 -2.33 -19.26
C LEU A 29 17.38 -1.91 -17.81
N ALA A 30 18.14 -0.92 -17.30
CA ALA A 30 17.97 -0.42 -15.94
C ALA A 30 16.58 0.22 -15.73
N GLU A 31 16.06 0.94 -16.73
CA GLU A 31 14.70 1.49 -16.71
C GLU A 31 13.64 0.38 -16.69
N ALA A 32 13.80 -0.65 -17.52
CA ALA A 32 12.90 -1.79 -17.57
C ALA A 32 12.91 -2.60 -16.25
N GLU A 33 14.09 -2.82 -15.66
CA GLU A 33 14.23 -3.43 -14.35
C GLU A 33 13.51 -2.60 -13.28
N HIS A 34 13.67 -1.27 -13.31
CA HIS A 34 12.99 -0.38 -12.36
C HIS A 34 11.47 -0.40 -12.51
N ALA A 35 10.96 -0.42 -13.75
CA ALA A 35 9.53 -0.47 -14.05
C ALA A 35 8.85 -1.75 -13.54
N SER A 36 9.61 -2.83 -13.33
CA SER A 36 9.10 -4.10 -12.80
C SER A 36 8.91 -4.12 -11.28
N ILE A 37 9.48 -3.15 -10.56
CA ILE A 37 9.43 -3.10 -9.09
C ILE A 37 8.06 -2.59 -8.62
N GLU A 38 7.32 -3.43 -7.89
CA GLU A 38 6.06 -3.00 -7.30
C GLU A 38 6.31 -2.19 -6.02
N VAL A 39 5.45 -1.20 -5.73
CA VAL A 39 5.52 -0.47 -4.45
C VAL A 39 5.44 -1.40 -3.24
N VAL A 40 4.74 -2.53 -3.39
CA VAL A 40 4.60 -3.56 -2.36
C VAL A 40 5.92 -4.31 -2.10
N ASP A 41 6.84 -4.38 -3.08
CA ASP A 41 8.21 -4.87 -2.87
C ASP A 41 9.01 -3.91 -2.00
N ARG A 42 8.89 -2.60 -2.25
CA ARG A 42 9.56 -1.56 -1.46
C ARG A 42 9.01 -1.46 -0.04
N LEU A 43 7.70 -1.58 0.12
CA LEU A 43 7.05 -1.66 1.43
C LEU A 43 7.50 -2.90 2.22
N ARG A 44 7.71 -4.03 1.54
CA ARG A 44 8.32 -5.23 2.16
C ARG A 44 9.75 -4.96 2.63
N GLY A 45 10.57 -4.28 1.84
CA GLY A 45 11.91 -3.87 2.26
C GLY A 45 11.91 -2.86 3.43
N SER A 46 10.80 -2.17 3.65
CA SER A 46 10.60 -1.24 4.77
C SER A 46 10.08 -1.90 6.05
N VAL A 47 9.84 -3.22 6.10
CA VAL A 47 9.41 -3.89 7.34
C VAL A 47 10.41 -3.62 8.47
N GLY A 48 9.90 -3.20 9.63
CA GLY A 48 10.70 -2.78 10.79
C GLY A 48 11.16 -1.31 10.75
N ARG A 49 10.79 -0.54 9.73
CA ARG A 49 11.17 0.88 9.59
C ARG A 49 9.96 1.80 9.74
N LEU A 50 10.24 3.02 10.21
CA LEU A 50 9.26 4.11 10.22
C LEU A 50 8.99 4.60 8.79
N ILE A 51 7.71 4.75 8.46
CA ILE A 51 7.23 5.33 7.20
C ILE A 51 6.18 6.40 7.47
N HIS A 52 5.98 7.26 6.47
CA HIS A 52 4.87 8.21 6.45
C HIS A 52 3.98 7.92 5.25
N LEU A 53 2.75 7.47 5.50
CA LEU A 53 1.81 7.10 4.46
C LEU A 53 0.64 8.10 4.45
N ARG A 54 0.15 8.43 3.25
CA ARG A 54 -1.12 9.11 3.06
C ARG A 54 -2.04 8.27 2.19
N THR A 55 -3.31 8.18 2.59
CA THR A 55 -4.33 7.52 1.79
C THR A 55 -4.86 8.44 0.69
N ARG A 56 -5.70 7.93 -0.21
CA ARG A 56 -6.32 8.71 -1.30
C ARG A 56 -7.09 9.94 -0.82
N SER A 57 -7.72 9.88 0.35
CA SER A 57 -8.40 11.03 0.96
C SER A 57 -7.49 11.87 1.86
N GLY A 58 -6.17 11.61 1.84
CA GLY A 58 -5.17 12.35 2.61
C GLY A 58 -5.04 11.92 4.07
N VAL A 59 -5.65 10.80 4.48
CA VAL A 59 -5.59 10.33 5.88
C VAL A 59 -4.15 9.93 6.21
N PRO A 60 -3.56 10.47 7.28
CA PRO A 60 -2.22 10.08 7.71
C PRO A 60 -2.22 8.68 8.32
N VAL A 61 -1.21 7.88 7.98
CA VAL A 61 -0.85 6.65 8.69
C VAL A 61 0.68 6.63 8.83
N ASP A 62 1.16 7.07 9.98
CA ASP A 62 2.59 7.18 10.26
C ASP A 62 2.95 6.14 11.33
N GLY A 63 4.03 5.38 11.11
CA GLY A 63 4.37 4.30 12.03
C GLY A 63 5.38 3.31 11.46
N VAL A 64 5.58 2.20 12.18
CA VAL A 64 6.52 1.15 11.78
C VAL A 64 5.79 0.13 10.91
N VAL A 65 6.35 -0.20 9.74
CA VAL A 65 5.79 -1.27 8.91
C VAL A 65 5.99 -2.61 9.62
N CYS A 66 4.91 -3.24 10.05
CA CYS A 66 4.96 -4.59 10.60
C CYS A 66 4.93 -5.66 9.50
N ARG A 67 4.21 -5.37 8.41
CA ARG A 67 4.00 -6.30 7.29
C ARG A 67 3.54 -5.58 6.04
N ALA A 68 3.95 -6.08 4.88
CA ALA A 68 3.43 -5.64 3.59
C ALA A 68 3.06 -6.86 2.74
N GLU A 69 1.79 -6.96 2.38
CA GLU A 69 1.21 -8.00 1.54
C GLU A 69 0.65 -7.36 0.25
N PRO A 70 0.42 -8.14 -0.84
CA PRO A 70 -0.11 -7.59 -2.08
C PRO A 70 -1.42 -6.81 -1.91
N SER A 71 -2.28 -7.22 -0.96
CA SER A 71 -3.57 -6.57 -0.72
C SER A 71 -3.58 -5.49 0.36
N TYR A 72 -2.58 -5.44 1.25
CA TYR A 72 -2.58 -4.51 2.39
C TYR A 72 -1.19 -4.32 3.03
N VAL A 73 -1.03 -3.25 3.78
CA VAL A 73 0.11 -3.00 4.67
C VAL A 73 -0.39 -2.92 6.11
N LEU A 74 0.32 -3.55 7.04
CA LEU A 74 0.11 -3.43 8.48
C LEU A 74 1.16 -2.50 9.06
N ILE A 75 0.71 -1.47 9.76
CA ILE A 75 1.53 -0.43 10.36
C ILE A 75 1.21 -0.37 11.85
N ASP A 76 2.24 -0.34 12.69
CA ASP A 76 2.14 -0.01 14.11
C ASP A 76 2.30 1.51 14.26
N GLU A 77 1.20 2.20 14.58
CA GLU A 77 1.16 3.64 14.83
C GLU A 77 1.60 4.01 16.26
N GLY A 78 2.01 3.02 17.07
CA GLY A 78 2.43 3.20 18.46
C GLY A 78 1.28 3.07 19.47
N GLU A 79 1.63 2.99 20.76
CA GLU A 79 0.65 2.88 21.87
C GLU A 79 -0.37 1.72 21.72
N GLY A 80 0.05 0.64 21.04
CA GLY A 80 -0.80 -0.51 20.72
C GLY A 80 -1.78 -0.27 19.57
N LEU A 81 -1.78 0.90 18.93
CA LEU A 81 -2.63 1.20 17.78
C LEU A 81 -2.02 0.62 16.51
N GLN A 82 -2.73 -0.32 15.90
CA GLN A 82 -2.37 -0.90 14.60
C GLN A 82 -3.31 -0.41 13.51
N ALA A 83 -2.74 -0.09 12.35
CA ALA A 83 -3.44 0.29 11.15
C ALA A 83 -3.21 -0.74 10.03
N VAL A 84 -4.30 -1.21 9.45
CA VAL A 84 -4.31 -1.98 8.20
C VAL A 84 -4.73 -1.03 7.09
N VAL A 85 -3.86 -0.84 6.10
CA VAL A 85 -4.10 0.03 4.95
C VAL A 85 -4.18 -0.83 3.69
N PRO A 86 -5.32 -0.89 2.98
CA PRO A 86 -5.40 -1.58 1.70
C PRO A 86 -4.39 -1.00 0.70
N ALA A 87 -3.68 -1.86 -0.05
CA ALA A 87 -2.62 -1.41 -0.94
C ALA A 87 -3.12 -0.38 -1.97
N GLY A 88 -4.34 -0.58 -2.51
CA GLY A 88 -4.95 0.36 -3.45
C GLY A 88 -5.42 1.68 -2.84
N ALA A 89 -5.45 1.80 -1.50
CA ALA A 89 -5.81 3.03 -0.81
C ALA A 89 -4.61 3.96 -0.53
N VAL A 90 -3.38 3.46 -0.74
CA VAL A 90 -2.15 4.22 -0.57
C VAL A 90 -2.01 5.23 -1.71
N ALA A 91 -1.89 6.51 -1.38
CA ALA A 91 -1.66 7.57 -2.36
C ALA A 91 -0.19 8.00 -2.38
N THR A 92 0.43 8.18 -1.21
CA THR A 92 1.85 8.51 -1.10
C THR A 92 2.49 7.77 0.06
N VAL A 93 3.79 7.45 -0.08
CA VAL A 93 4.62 6.89 0.99
C VAL A 93 5.98 7.56 0.97
N MET A 94 6.45 8.00 2.13
CA MET A 94 7.80 8.52 2.33
C MET A 94 8.63 7.54 3.15
N SER A 95 9.97 7.65 3.05
CA SER A 95 10.93 6.81 3.77
C SER A 95 10.89 5.31 3.38
N LEU A 96 10.57 5.01 2.13
CA LEU A 96 10.64 3.64 1.58
C LEU A 96 12.09 3.17 1.41
N ALA A 97 12.34 1.92 1.77
CA ALA A 97 13.58 1.23 1.45
C ALA A 97 13.61 0.73 -0.01
N GLY A 98 14.70 0.06 -0.37
CA GLY A 98 14.78 -0.71 -1.60
C GLY A 98 13.80 -1.90 -1.60
N PRO A 99 13.50 -2.49 -2.76
CA PRO A 99 12.62 -3.65 -2.85
C PRO A 99 13.19 -4.86 -2.10
N ALA A 100 12.31 -5.65 -1.50
CA ALA A 100 12.66 -6.96 -0.95
C ALA A 100 11.85 -8.07 -1.64
N PRO A 101 12.47 -9.24 -1.93
CA PRO A 101 11.80 -10.34 -2.60
C PRO A 101 10.65 -10.90 -1.75
N ARG A 102 9.67 -11.51 -2.42
CA ARG A 102 8.60 -12.24 -1.74
C ARG A 102 9.18 -13.50 -1.08
N ASP A 103 8.90 -13.73 0.19
CA ASP A 103 9.05 -15.06 0.75
C ASP A 103 7.93 -15.93 0.17
N GLY A 104 8.22 -17.11 -0.40
CA GLY A 104 7.22 -17.95 -1.09
C GLY A 104 6.09 -18.50 -0.18
N ARG A 105 5.92 -17.95 1.02
CA ARG A 105 4.91 -18.33 2.01
C ARG A 105 3.57 -17.74 1.63
N ARG A 106 2.52 -18.55 1.73
CA ARG A 106 1.15 -18.06 1.57
C ARG A 106 0.77 -17.21 2.78
N ARG A 107 0.36 -15.97 2.55
CA ARG A 107 -0.02 -15.00 3.57
C ARG A 107 -1.52 -14.68 3.48
N PRO A 108 -2.16 -14.29 4.60
CA PRO A 108 -3.59 -13.98 4.59
C PRO A 108 -3.88 -12.77 3.69
N THR A 109 -4.98 -12.81 2.95
CA THR A 109 -5.50 -11.65 2.22
C THR A 109 -6.18 -10.67 3.18
N LEU A 110 -6.44 -9.43 2.72
CA LEU A 110 -7.21 -8.46 3.50
C LEU A 110 -8.56 -9.03 3.99
N THR A 111 -9.29 -9.76 3.14
CA THR A 111 -10.56 -10.41 3.52
C THR A 111 -10.37 -11.48 4.60
N ALA A 112 -9.29 -12.27 4.52
CA ALA A 112 -8.98 -13.27 5.55
C ALA A 112 -8.63 -12.60 6.89
N LEU A 113 -7.89 -11.48 6.84
CA LEU A 113 -7.58 -10.66 8.01
C LEU A 113 -8.85 -10.09 8.66
N MET A 114 -9.74 -9.47 7.87
CA MET A 114 -11.01 -8.94 8.38
C MET A 114 -11.89 -10.04 8.98
N ARG A 115 -11.91 -11.25 8.39
CA ARG A 115 -12.64 -12.40 8.95
C ARG A 115 -12.08 -12.82 10.30
N GLU A 116 -10.76 -12.78 10.48
CA GLU A 116 -10.14 -13.05 11.77
C GLU A 116 -10.47 -11.97 12.81
N VAL A 117 -10.46 -10.69 12.41
CA VAL A 117 -10.87 -9.57 13.27
C VAL A 117 -12.33 -9.72 13.71
N ALA A 118 -13.22 -10.08 12.78
CA ALA A 118 -14.63 -10.35 13.07
C ALA A 118 -14.79 -11.52 14.06
N ARG A 119 -14.05 -12.61 13.87
CA ARG A 119 -14.05 -13.76 14.80
C ARG A 119 -13.61 -13.37 16.21
N ARG A 120 -12.64 -12.46 16.34
CA ARG A 120 -12.16 -11.96 17.63
C ARG A 120 -13.10 -10.96 18.28
N GLY A 121 -14.08 -10.42 17.55
CA GLY A 121 -14.97 -9.36 18.03
C GLY A 121 -14.23 -8.07 18.40
N ALA A 122 -13.06 -7.84 17.79
CA ALA A 122 -12.24 -6.67 18.08
C ALA A 122 -12.94 -5.39 17.60
N ARG A 123 -12.79 -4.32 18.37
CA ARG A 123 -13.33 -3.00 18.02
C ARG A 123 -12.42 -2.35 16.99
N VAL A 124 -12.99 -1.93 15.87
CA VAL A 124 -12.28 -1.29 14.78
C VAL A 124 -12.82 0.10 14.49
N ARG A 125 -11.93 0.97 14.01
CA ARG A 125 -12.27 2.22 13.34
C ARG A 125 -11.93 2.07 11.86
N MET A 126 -12.95 2.12 11.02
CA MET A 126 -12.82 2.08 9.57
C MET A 126 -12.91 3.50 9.04
N VAL A 127 -11.88 3.94 8.33
CA VAL A 127 -11.81 5.25 7.69
C VAL A 127 -12.01 5.07 6.20
N MET A 128 -12.87 5.90 5.62
CA MET A 128 -13.19 6.00 4.20
C MET A 128 -13.12 7.47 3.79
N GLY A 129 -13.08 7.78 2.50
CA GLY A 129 -13.11 9.18 2.06
C GLY A 129 -14.37 9.94 2.47
N SER A 130 -15.48 9.24 2.70
CA SER A 130 -16.75 9.83 3.15
C SER A 130 -16.87 10.03 4.67
N GLY A 131 -15.90 9.55 5.47
CA GLY A 131 -15.93 9.64 6.92
C GLY A 131 -15.40 8.37 7.61
N GLU A 132 -15.82 8.15 8.85
CA GLU A 132 -15.41 6.97 9.63
C GLU A 132 -16.60 6.23 10.24
N VAL A 133 -16.43 4.92 10.41
CA VAL A 133 -17.34 4.01 11.12
C VAL A 133 -16.57 3.33 12.23
N VAL A 134 -17.08 3.38 13.46
CA VAL A 134 -16.48 2.73 14.62
C VAL A 134 -17.43 1.67 15.18
N GLY A 135 -16.92 0.46 15.36
CA GLY A 135 -17.74 -0.64 15.85
C GLY A 135 -17.03 -1.99 15.79
N ARG A 136 -17.79 -3.07 15.70
CA ARG A 136 -17.26 -4.44 15.56
C ARG A 136 -17.72 -5.05 14.25
N LEU A 137 -16.80 -5.75 13.58
CA LEU A 137 -17.12 -6.49 12.37
C LEU A 137 -18.00 -7.69 12.73
N VAL A 138 -19.17 -7.81 12.12
CA VAL A 138 -20.10 -8.93 12.37
C VAL A 138 -20.13 -9.93 11.23
N ARG A 139 -19.96 -9.47 9.98
CA ARG A 139 -19.94 -10.33 8.78
C ARG A 139 -19.00 -9.74 7.74
N VAL A 140 -18.20 -10.59 7.10
CA VAL A 140 -17.31 -10.18 6.00
C VAL A 140 -17.76 -10.90 4.72
N GLY A 141 -18.32 -10.12 3.80
CA GLY A 141 -18.71 -10.56 2.46
C GLY A 141 -17.53 -10.67 1.50
N ALA A 142 -17.82 -10.71 0.20
CA ALA A 142 -16.81 -10.73 -0.85
C ALA A 142 -16.16 -9.35 -1.04
N ASP A 143 -16.98 -8.30 -1.01
CA ASP A 143 -16.68 -6.92 -1.36
C ASP A 143 -17.16 -5.91 -0.30
N HIS A 144 -17.71 -6.40 0.81
CA HIS A 144 -18.22 -5.57 1.90
C HIS A 144 -17.97 -6.21 3.26
N VAL A 145 -18.10 -5.40 4.30
CA VAL A 145 -18.10 -5.84 5.70
C VAL A 145 -19.22 -5.15 6.46
N ASP A 146 -20.00 -5.94 7.19
CA ASP A 146 -21.05 -5.44 8.07
C ASP A 146 -20.42 -5.09 9.43
N VAL A 147 -20.68 -3.87 9.90
CA VAL A 147 -20.16 -3.33 11.15
C VAL A 147 -21.33 -3.00 12.07
N ALA A 148 -21.37 -3.63 13.24
CA ALA A 148 -22.26 -3.20 14.32
C ALA A 148 -21.66 -1.95 14.96
N VAL A 149 -22.31 -0.81 14.75
CA VAL A 149 -21.82 0.51 15.17
C VAL A 149 -22.06 0.71 16.66
N ASP A 150 -21.07 1.28 17.36
CA ASP A 150 -21.24 1.62 18.76
C ASP A 150 -22.34 2.69 18.93
N PRO A 151 -23.15 2.67 20.01
CA PRO A 151 -24.20 3.67 20.26
C PRO A 151 -23.71 5.12 20.25
N GLU A 152 -22.44 5.33 20.61
CA GLU A 152 -21.75 6.64 20.62
C GLU A 152 -20.91 6.89 19.34
N GLY A 153 -20.79 5.88 18.48
CA GLY A 153 -19.84 5.80 17.36
C GLY A 153 -20.46 5.90 15.97
N GLY A 154 -21.68 6.46 15.87
CA GLY A 154 -22.35 6.75 14.60
C GLY A 154 -21.43 7.43 13.58
N ILE A 155 -21.72 7.27 12.29
CA ILE A 155 -20.92 7.89 11.21
C ILE A 155 -20.73 9.37 11.56
N ARG A 156 -19.49 9.78 11.86
CA ARG A 156 -19.13 11.20 12.05
C ARG A 156 -19.06 11.89 10.69
N SER A 157 -20.15 11.82 9.93
CA SER A 157 -20.38 12.63 8.74
C SER A 157 -20.77 14.02 9.22
N ARG A 158 -20.29 15.06 8.53
CA ARG A 158 -20.68 16.45 8.77
C ARG A 158 -22.21 16.67 8.56
N ARG A 159 -22.97 15.67 8.10
CA ARG A 159 -24.45 15.61 8.10
C ARG A 159 -24.91 14.17 7.84
N ALA A 160 -25.55 13.51 8.81
CA ALA A 160 -26.50 12.42 8.56
C ALA A 160 -27.51 12.32 9.72
N PRO A 161 -28.79 11.97 9.46
CA PRO A 161 -29.90 12.11 10.40
C PRO A 161 -29.92 11.00 11.45
N GLY A 162 -30.43 11.35 12.63
CA GLY A 162 -30.47 10.47 13.79
C GLY A 162 -31.26 9.18 13.61
N ALA A 163 -30.75 8.13 14.24
CA ALA A 163 -31.54 7.06 14.82
C ALA A 163 -30.74 6.49 15.99
N GLY A 164 -31.22 6.72 17.22
CA GLY A 164 -30.68 6.09 18.41
C GLY A 164 -30.97 4.60 18.37
N GLY A 165 -29.93 3.80 18.15
CA GLY A 165 -29.97 2.34 18.12
C GLY A 165 -28.66 1.79 17.56
N ALA A 166 -28.19 0.66 18.07
CA ALA A 166 -27.03 -0.05 17.52
C ALA A 166 -27.33 -0.52 16.09
N GLY A 167 -27.03 0.33 15.10
CA GLY A 167 -27.23 0.04 13.69
C GLY A 167 -26.10 -0.83 13.14
N VAL A 168 -26.44 -1.71 12.19
CA VAL A 168 -25.46 -2.39 11.35
C VAL A 168 -25.28 -1.59 10.08
N ILE A 169 -24.03 -1.28 9.73
CA ILE A 169 -23.67 -0.57 8.49
C ILE A 169 -22.77 -1.48 7.66
N SER A 170 -23.11 -1.65 6.39
CA SER A 170 -22.24 -2.32 5.43
C SER A 170 -21.24 -1.33 4.83
N VAL A 171 -19.94 -1.61 4.98
CA VAL A 171 -18.84 -0.83 4.42
C VAL A 171 -18.23 -1.59 3.25
N MET A 172 -18.15 -0.96 2.08
CA MET A 172 -17.54 -1.56 0.90
C MET A 172 -16.02 -1.64 1.08
N THR A 173 -15.43 -2.81 0.82
CA THR A 173 -13.99 -3.04 1.04
C THR A 173 -13.11 -2.12 0.20
N ALA A 174 -13.56 -1.77 -1.02
CA ALA A 174 -12.90 -0.82 -1.90
C ALA A 174 -12.90 0.62 -1.37
N ALA A 175 -13.87 0.98 -0.53
CA ALA A 175 -13.98 2.29 0.10
C ALA A 175 -13.12 2.45 1.36
N ILE A 176 -12.66 1.33 1.95
CA ILE A 176 -11.81 1.35 3.14
C ILE A 176 -10.45 1.94 2.75
N GLU A 177 -10.05 2.98 3.46
CA GLU A 177 -8.72 3.55 3.35
C GLU A 177 -7.82 3.13 4.51
N VAL A 178 -8.37 3.03 5.72
CA VAL A 178 -7.64 2.55 6.91
C VAL A 178 -8.58 1.77 7.81
N MET A 179 -8.16 0.62 8.32
CA MET A 179 -8.81 -0.07 9.44
C MET A 179 -7.86 -0.05 10.65
N ARG A 180 -8.25 0.64 11.71
CA ARG A 180 -7.48 0.76 12.95
C ARG A 180 -8.06 -0.12 14.06
N SER A 181 -7.20 -0.80 14.81
CA SER A 181 -7.53 -1.53 16.04
C SER A 181 -6.48 -1.26 17.10
N ARG A 182 -6.88 -1.32 18.37
CA ARG A 182 -5.95 -1.51 19.49
C ARG A 182 -5.89 -2.98 19.87
#